data_AF-A0A9P6TG19-F1
#
_entry.id   AF-A0A9P6TG19-F1
#
_cell.length_a   1.000
_cell.length_b   1.000
_cell.length_c   1.000
_cell.angle_alpha   90.00
_cell.angle_beta   90.00
_cell.angle_gamma   90.00
#
_symmetry.space_group_name_H-M   'P 1'
#
loop_
_entity.id
_entity.type
_entity.pdbx_description
1 polymer ?
#
loop_
_entity_poly.entity_id
_entity_poly.type
_entity_poly.pdbx_seq_one_letter_code
_entity_poly.pdbx_strand_id
1 'polypeptide(L)'
;MSLAHYSAGMDGFGKDAQWKADNLPPGFGTTAGHTFSEKVTSTLRDLARHARSAILSKTSFSANQKIEAIPTLGNILIRLDAIRNGHVPRGLDNPRLLASILLHVRMKHAFLRLQGIHFLVKPNEYPPKKKCWEMIDRTMLELAAEDARYRYAYHILVLDTDIRFFNGVNTIEDIKTLPDFRMPTSAKVIEKVDELVLAHGPVLTPDETLFVVQVD
;
A
#
# COMPACT_ATOMS: atom_id res chain seq x y z
N MET A 1 -9.34 -10.67 2.31
CA MET A 1 -10.33 -10.93 1.24
C MET A 1 -9.60 -11.54 0.09
N SER A 2 -10.04 -12.70 -0.36
CA SER A 2 -9.41 -13.40 -1.47
C SER A 2 -9.44 -12.57 -2.77
N LEU A 3 -8.48 -12.82 -3.65
CA LEU A 3 -8.32 -12.13 -4.92
C LEU A 3 -9.37 -12.51 -5.98
N ALA A 4 -10.02 -13.66 -5.82
CA ALA A 4 -11.25 -13.96 -6.57
C ALA A 4 -12.43 -13.11 -6.09
N HIS A 5 -12.43 -12.71 -4.80
CA HIS A 5 -13.31 -11.67 -4.26
C HIS A 5 -12.86 -10.24 -4.58
N TYR A 6 -11.63 -10.04 -5.08
CA TYR A 6 -11.08 -8.71 -5.34
C TYR A 6 -11.33 -8.23 -6.79
N SER A 7 -11.21 -9.13 -7.77
CA SER A 7 -11.69 -8.89 -9.13
C SER A 7 -13.22 -8.79 -9.18
N ALA A 8 -13.94 -9.63 -8.42
CA ALA A 8 -15.39 -9.51 -8.25
C ALA A 8 -15.80 -8.29 -7.40
N GLY A 9 -14.97 -7.87 -6.45
CA GLY A 9 -15.20 -6.74 -5.54
C GLY A 9 -15.02 -5.37 -6.19
N MET A 10 -14.13 -5.25 -7.19
CA MET A 10 -13.99 -4.01 -7.98
C MET A 10 -15.07 -3.87 -9.06
N ASP A 11 -15.70 -4.97 -9.49
CA ASP A 11 -16.90 -4.97 -10.35
C ASP A 11 -18.21 -4.72 -9.54
N GLY A 12 -18.10 -4.68 -8.21
CA GLY A 12 -19.17 -4.43 -7.24
C GLY A 12 -19.04 -3.11 -6.47
N PHE A 13 -17.94 -2.35 -6.65
CA PHE A 13 -17.84 -0.98 -6.14
C PHE A 13 -18.93 -0.14 -6.83
N GLY A 14 -19.92 0.31 -6.04
CA GLY A 14 -21.16 0.91 -6.55
C GLY A 14 -22.32 -0.06 -6.78
N LYS A 15 -22.39 -1.23 -6.11
CA LYS A 15 -23.56 -2.13 -6.15
C LYS A 15 -24.36 -2.26 -4.86
N ASP A 16 -23.75 -2.06 -3.69
CA ASP A 16 -24.48 -1.95 -2.43
C ASP A 16 -25.32 -0.67 -2.40
N ALA A 17 -26.62 -0.80 -2.11
CA ALA A 17 -27.55 0.32 -2.12
C ALA A 17 -27.16 1.37 -1.07
N GLN A 18 -26.65 0.92 0.09
CA GLN A 18 -26.23 1.80 1.17
C GLN A 18 -24.95 2.54 0.79
N TRP A 19 -23.90 1.83 0.39
CA TRP A 19 -22.68 2.46 -0.13
C TRP A 19 -22.95 3.43 -1.29
N LYS A 20 -23.85 3.05 -2.22
CA LYS A 20 -24.24 3.91 -3.34
C LYS A 20 -24.96 5.17 -2.87
N ALA A 21 -25.84 5.07 -1.89
CA ALA A 21 -26.52 6.22 -1.32
C ALA A 21 -25.53 7.17 -0.62
N ASP A 22 -24.53 6.62 0.05
CA ASP A 22 -23.59 7.39 0.86
C ASP A 22 -22.43 8.00 0.04
N ASN A 23 -22.06 7.38 -1.09
CA ASN A 23 -20.83 7.73 -1.82
C ASN A 23 -21.04 8.13 -3.29
N LEU A 24 -22.26 8.00 -3.84
CA LEU A 24 -22.54 8.39 -5.23
C LEU A 24 -23.54 9.54 -5.29
N PRO A 25 -23.52 10.33 -6.38
CA PRO A 25 -24.48 11.42 -6.54
C PRO A 25 -25.93 10.94 -6.44
N PRO A 26 -26.84 11.75 -5.85
CA PRO A 26 -28.26 11.44 -5.78
C PRO A 26 -28.81 11.04 -7.17
N GLY A 27 -29.45 9.87 -7.26
CA GLY A 27 -30.01 9.36 -8.52
C GLY A 27 -29.11 8.39 -9.31
N PHE A 28 -27.97 7.98 -8.75
CA PHE A 28 -27.10 6.98 -9.37
C PHE A 28 -27.78 5.61 -9.51
N GLY A 29 -27.96 5.14 -10.74
CA GLY A 29 -28.55 3.82 -11.05
C GLY A 29 -30.07 3.76 -10.98
N THR A 30 -30.76 4.87 -10.69
CA THR A 30 -32.24 4.96 -10.63
C THR A 30 -32.87 5.66 -11.84
N THR A 31 -32.07 6.36 -12.64
CA THR A 31 -32.52 6.95 -13.92
C THR A 31 -32.23 5.98 -15.07
N ALA A 32 -33.17 5.81 -15.99
CA ALA A 32 -33.16 4.89 -17.14
C ALA A 32 -32.00 5.10 -18.16
N GLY A 33 -31.01 5.93 -17.83
CA GLY A 33 -29.81 6.14 -18.63
C GLY A 33 -28.66 5.31 -18.08
N HIS A 34 -28.55 4.05 -18.52
CA HIS A 34 -27.37 3.20 -18.30
C HIS A 34 -26.04 3.94 -18.58
N THR A 35 -26.07 4.92 -19.48
CA THR A 35 -24.94 5.74 -19.89
C THR A 35 -24.36 6.65 -18.80
N PHE A 36 -25.15 7.14 -17.83
CA PHE A 36 -24.61 8.03 -16.77
C PHE A 36 -23.84 7.24 -15.71
N SER A 37 -24.43 6.15 -15.21
CA SER A 37 -23.77 5.27 -14.25
C SER A 37 -22.54 4.60 -14.84
N GLU A 38 -22.57 4.20 -16.12
CA GLU A 38 -21.41 3.70 -16.85
C GLU A 38 -20.29 4.74 -16.97
N LYS A 39 -20.64 6.00 -17.31
CA LYS A 39 -19.66 7.10 -17.39
C LYS A 39 -19.02 7.38 -16.05
N VAL A 40 -19.80 7.51 -14.97
CA VAL A 40 -19.27 7.73 -13.62
C VAL A 40 -18.37 6.56 -13.20
N THR A 41 -18.80 5.32 -13.44
CA THR A 41 -17.99 4.14 -13.12
C THR A 41 -16.69 4.10 -13.95
N SER A 42 -16.75 4.46 -15.23
CA SER A 42 -15.55 4.59 -16.07
C SER A 42 -14.61 5.66 -15.54
N THR A 43 -15.12 6.85 -15.22
CA THR A 43 -14.34 7.97 -14.68
C THR A 43 -13.69 7.59 -13.34
N LEU A 44 -14.42 6.91 -12.44
CA LEU A 44 -13.86 6.42 -11.18
C LEU A 44 -12.77 5.37 -11.42
N ARG A 45 -12.97 4.44 -12.36
CA ARG A 45 -11.94 3.46 -12.75
C ARG A 45 -10.71 4.13 -13.33
N ASP A 46 -10.89 5.16 -14.16
CA ASP A 46 -9.78 5.87 -14.78
C ASP A 46 -9.04 6.74 -13.77
N LEU A 47 -9.74 7.43 -12.88
CA LEU A 47 -9.14 8.16 -11.76
C LEU A 47 -8.35 7.22 -10.84
N ALA A 48 -8.93 6.08 -10.47
CA ALA A 48 -8.25 5.07 -9.66
C ALA A 48 -7.02 4.52 -10.39
N ARG A 49 -7.11 4.26 -11.70
CA ARG A 49 -5.97 3.82 -12.52
C ARG A 49 -4.87 4.89 -12.58
N HIS A 50 -5.23 6.16 -12.74
CA HIS A 50 -4.29 7.26 -12.73
C HIS A 50 -3.61 7.42 -11.37
N ALA A 51 -4.37 7.42 -10.28
CA ALA A 51 -3.82 7.48 -8.91
C ALA A 51 -2.87 6.30 -8.64
N ARG A 52 -3.27 5.09 -9.02
CA ARG A 52 -2.46 3.88 -8.93
C ARG A 52 -1.17 3.97 -9.75
N SER A 53 -1.27 4.38 -11.02
CA SER A 53 -0.11 4.54 -11.89
C SER A 53 0.84 5.63 -11.36
N ALA A 54 0.30 6.73 -10.84
CA ALA A 54 1.09 7.78 -10.22
C ALA A 54 1.82 7.28 -8.98
N ILE A 55 1.14 6.55 -8.08
CA ILE A 55 1.77 5.97 -6.89
C ILE A 55 2.90 5.02 -7.29
N LEU A 56 2.64 4.03 -8.16
CA LEU A 56 3.66 3.05 -8.58
C LEU A 56 4.83 3.71 -9.31
N SER A 57 4.57 4.58 -10.28
CA SER A 57 5.65 5.25 -11.01
C SER A 57 6.60 6.05 -10.10
N LYS A 58 6.12 6.51 -8.94
CA LYS A 58 6.92 7.28 -7.97
C LYS A 58 7.47 6.45 -6.82
N THR A 59 6.91 5.27 -6.55
CA THR A 59 7.48 4.28 -5.63
C THR A 59 8.55 3.38 -6.27
N SER A 60 9.02 3.72 -7.49
CA SER A 60 10.12 3.09 -8.26
C SER A 60 9.76 1.79 -8.98
N PHE A 61 8.59 1.76 -9.59
CA PHE A 61 8.08 0.60 -10.36
C PHE A 61 8.32 0.67 -11.85
N SER A 62 9.04 1.67 -12.33
CA SER A 62 9.32 1.80 -13.75
C SER A 62 10.24 0.67 -14.19
N ALA A 63 9.71 -0.32 -14.91
CA ALA A 63 10.50 -1.38 -15.56
C ALA A 63 11.60 -0.82 -16.50
N ASN A 64 11.52 0.46 -16.86
CA ASN A 64 12.47 1.18 -17.71
C ASN A 64 13.44 2.07 -16.92
N GLN A 65 13.44 2.05 -15.57
CA GLN A 65 14.49 2.73 -14.83
C GLN A 65 15.80 1.97 -15.06
N LYS A 66 16.85 2.71 -15.44
CA LYS A 66 18.22 2.20 -15.52
C LYS A 66 18.61 1.50 -14.21
N ILE A 67 19.74 0.79 -14.20
CA ILE A 67 20.40 0.18 -13.02
C ILE A 67 20.75 1.29 -12.00
N GLU A 68 19.74 1.90 -11.42
CA GLU A 68 19.82 2.95 -10.43
C GLU A 68 19.40 2.34 -9.10
N ALA A 69 20.08 2.76 -8.04
CA ALA A 69 19.75 2.34 -6.70
C ALA A 69 18.30 2.70 -6.38
N ILE A 70 17.61 1.78 -5.71
CA ILE A 70 16.24 1.99 -5.25
C ILE A 70 16.28 3.16 -4.25
N PRO A 71 15.53 4.26 -4.48
CA PRO A 71 15.53 5.42 -3.60
C PRO A 71 15.20 5.05 -2.15
N THR A 72 15.65 5.84 -1.17
CA THR A 72 15.22 5.65 0.22
C THR A 72 13.74 5.98 0.39
N LEU A 73 13.13 5.47 1.48
CA LEU A 73 11.76 5.86 1.85
C LEU A 73 11.65 7.38 2.01
N GLY A 74 12.64 8.00 2.64
CA GLY A 74 12.70 9.45 2.79
C GLY A 74 12.68 10.20 1.45
N ASN A 75 13.49 9.74 0.48
CA ASN A 75 13.52 10.34 -0.86
C ASN A 75 12.15 10.30 -1.54
N ILE A 76 11.42 9.18 -1.39
CA ILE A 76 10.07 9.03 -1.95
C ILE A 76 9.07 9.92 -1.24
N LEU A 77 9.11 9.96 0.09
CA LEU A 77 8.21 10.78 0.90
C LEU A 77 8.37 12.28 0.59
N ILE A 78 9.61 12.77 0.45
CA ILE A 78 9.89 14.16 0.05
C ILE A 78 9.34 14.44 -1.35
N ARG A 79 9.52 13.51 -2.30
CA ARG A 79 8.97 13.66 -3.66
C ARG A 79 7.45 13.65 -3.69
N LEU A 80 6.79 12.85 -2.85
CA LEU A 80 5.34 12.80 -2.78
C LEU A 80 4.75 14.06 -2.14
N ASP A 81 5.37 14.57 -1.07
CA ASP A 81 4.98 15.85 -0.46
C ASP A 81 5.14 17.01 -1.45
N ALA A 82 6.26 17.05 -2.17
CA ALA A 82 6.53 18.02 -3.21
C ALA A 82 5.45 18.07 -4.30
N ILE A 83 4.98 16.90 -4.76
CA ILE A 83 3.90 16.79 -5.73
C ILE A 83 2.59 17.31 -5.14
N ARG A 84 2.27 16.91 -3.90
CA ARG A 84 1.05 17.33 -3.22
C ARG A 84 0.99 18.85 -3.06
N ASN A 85 2.13 19.48 -2.75
CA ASN A 85 2.22 20.91 -2.47
C ASN A 85 2.62 21.75 -3.69
N GLY A 86 2.78 21.12 -4.87
CA GLY A 86 3.13 21.80 -6.12
C GLY A 86 4.55 22.39 -6.16
N HIS A 87 5.44 21.97 -5.26
CA HIS A 87 6.80 22.49 -5.16
C HIS A 87 7.80 21.35 -5.09
N VAL A 88 8.66 21.20 -6.12
CA VAL A 88 9.76 20.23 -6.10
C VAL A 88 10.97 20.88 -5.42
N PRO A 89 11.30 20.54 -4.16
CA PRO A 89 12.46 21.12 -3.49
C PRO A 89 13.75 20.76 -4.26
N ARG A 90 14.67 21.73 -4.36
CA ARG A 90 16.02 21.49 -4.87
C ARG A 90 16.82 20.76 -3.77
N GLY A 91 16.82 19.43 -3.84
CA GLY A 91 17.53 18.57 -2.90
C GLY A 91 16.60 17.56 -2.23
N LEU A 92 17.11 16.34 -2.02
CA LEU A 92 16.38 15.24 -1.37
C LEU A 92 16.61 15.21 0.15
N ASP A 93 17.19 16.26 0.72
CA ASP A 93 17.47 16.35 2.15
C ASP A 93 16.52 17.35 2.81
N ASN A 94 15.51 16.84 3.51
CA ASN A 94 14.57 17.65 4.29
C ASN A 94 14.21 16.94 5.60
N PRO A 95 15.10 16.98 6.60
CA PRO A 95 14.92 16.25 7.85
C PRO A 95 13.71 16.75 8.65
N ARG A 96 13.36 18.04 8.53
CA ARG A 96 12.17 18.62 9.16
C ARG A 96 10.88 18.04 8.59
N LEU A 97 10.78 17.95 7.26
CA LEU A 97 9.64 17.31 6.61
C LEU A 97 9.57 15.83 6.97
N LEU A 98 10.69 15.11 6.91
CA LEU A 98 10.68 13.70 7.29
C LEU A 98 10.21 13.51 8.72
N ALA A 99 10.69 14.32 9.67
CA ALA A 99 10.29 14.28 11.07
C ALA A 99 8.78 14.57 11.29
N SER A 100 8.15 15.39 10.43
CA SER A 100 6.71 15.67 10.55
C SER A 100 5.81 14.58 9.95
N ILE A 101 6.36 13.66 9.15
CA ILE A 101 5.59 12.56 8.55
C ILE A 101 5.34 11.47 9.60
N LEU A 102 4.07 11.29 9.91
CA LEU A 102 3.55 10.29 10.86
C LEU A 102 3.99 8.86 10.50
N LEU A 103 4.26 8.04 11.52
CA LEU A 103 4.77 6.67 11.36
C LEU A 103 3.89 5.81 10.46
N HIS A 104 2.56 5.84 10.66
CA HIS A 104 1.62 5.06 9.85
C HIS A 104 1.66 5.45 8.35
N VAL A 105 1.99 6.71 8.03
CA VAL A 105 2.16 7.15 6.63
C VAL A 105 3.41 6.50 6.05
N ARG A 106 4.51 6.47 6.81
CA ARG A 106 5.76 5.80 6.39
C ARG A 106 5.52 4.31 6.15
N MET A 107 4.83 3.63 7.08
CA MET A 107 4.46 2.23 6.97
C MET A 107 3.61 1.91 5.74
N LYS A 108 2.62 2.75 5.43
CA LYS A 108 1.78 2.59 4.21
C LYS A 108 2.62 2.67 2.95
N HIS A 109 3.54 3.64 2.87
CA HIS A 109 4.41 3.79 1.70
C HIS A 109 5.43 2.65 1.60
N ALA A 110 6.03 2.23 2.73
CA ALA A 110 6.91 1.06 2.77
C ALA A 110 6.20 -0.21 2.29
N PHE A 111 4.95 -0.43 2.72
CA PHE A 111 4.13 -1.55 2.25
C PHE A 111 3.90 -1.52 0.74
N LEU A 112 3.46 -0.40 0.18
CA LEU A 112 3.21 -0.29 -1.26
C LEU A 112 4.48 -0.52 -2.08
N ARG A 113 5.63 -0.01 -1.60
CA ARG A 113 6.94 -0.21 -2.23
C ARG A 113 7.38 -1.66 -2.17
N LEU A 114 7.39 -2.24 -0.97
CA LEU A 114 7.83 -3.61 -0.74
C LEU A 114 6.97 -4.60 -1.53
N GLN A 115 5.65 -4.49 -1.42
CA GLN A 115 4.70 -5.40 -2.07
C GLN A 115 4.92 -5.46 -3.57
N GLY A 116 5.14 -4.31 -4.17
CA GLY A 116 5.24 -4.30 -5.60
C GLY A 116 6.66 -4.50 -6.15
N ILE A 117 7.73 -4.14 -5.42
CA ILE A 117 9.07 -4.61 -5.79
C ILE A 117 9.11 -6.14 -5.66
N HIS A 118 8.49 -6.71 -4.64
CA HIS A 118 8.31 -8.16 -4.51
C HIS A 118 7.54 -8.75 -5.70
N PHE A 119 6.46 -8.10 -6.15
CA PHE A 119 5.76 -8.48 -7.36
C PHE A 119 6.65 -8.47 -8.62
N LEU A 120 7.53 -7.48 -8.74
CA LEU A 120 8.46 -7.36 -9.88
C LEU A 120 9.56 -8.42 -9.86
N VAL A 121 10.15 -8.70 -8.69
CA VAL A 121 11.36 -9.53 -8.57
C VAL A 121 11.09 -11.00 -8.28
N LYS A 122 9.91 -11.33 -7.72
CA LYS A 122 9.45 -12.71 -7.46
C LYS A 122 8.12 -13.00 -8.17
N PRO A 123 8.01 -12.81 -9.50
CA PRO A 123 6.73 -12.98 -10.22
C PRO A 123 6.17 -14.41 -10.11
N ASN A 124 7.04 -15.41 -9.95
CA ASN A 124 6.67 -16.82 -9.83
C ASN A 124 5.95 -17.16 -8.52
N GLU A 125 6.03 -16.29 -7.50
CA GLU A 125 5.30 -16.47 -6.24
C GLU A 125 3.84 -16.00 -6.34
N TYR A 126 3.47 -15.44 -7.49
CA TYR A 126 2.13 -14.91 -7.74
C TYR A 126 1.42 -15.69 -8.85
N PRO A 127 0.09 -15.87 -8.73
CA PRO A 127 -0.68 -16.49 -9.80
C PRO A 127 -0.52 -15.76 -11.15
N PRO A 128 -0.40 -16.49 -12.26
CA PRO A 128 -0.27 -15.89 -13.58
C PRO A 128 -1.46 -14.98 -13.88
N LYS A 129 -1.18 -13.83 -14.50
CA LYS A 129 -2.15 -12.77 -14.89
C LYS A 129 -2.68 -11.86 -13.78
N LYS A 130 -2.30 -12.05 -12.50
CA LYS A 130 -2.69 -11.10 -11.44
C LYS A 130 -1.96 -9.77 -11.56
N LYS A 131 -2.66 -8.68 -11.23
CA LYS A 131 -2.07 -7.33 -11.20
C LYS A 131 -1.44 -7.05 -9.83
N CYS A 132 -0.39 -6.23 -9.78
CA CYS A 132 0.24 -5.82 -8.52
C CYS A 132 -0.77 -5.23 -7.51
N TRP A 133 -1.76 -4.48 -8.00
CA TRP A 133 -2.82 -3.89 -7.16
C TRP A 133 -3.74 -4.92 -6.53
N GLU A 134 -4.19 -5.84 -7.36
CA GLU A 134 -4.95 -7.02 -6.94
C GLU A 134 -4.28 -7.74 -5.76
N MET A 135 -2.95 -7.85 -5.79
CA MET A 135 -2.14 -8.41 -4.71
C MET A 135 -2.10 -7.53 -3.45
N ILE A 136 -1.79 -6.24 -3.62
CA ILE A 136 -1.82 -5.24 -2.53
C ILE A 136 -3.15 -5.32 -1.78
N ASP A 137 -4.24 -5.33 -2.51
CA ASP A 137 -5.55 -5.17 -1.95
C ASP A 137 -6.05 -6.45 -1.24
N ARG A 138 -5.69 -7.63 -1.75
CA ARG A 138 -5.90 -8.88 -1.01
C ARG A 138 -5.19 -8.87 0.33
N THR A 139 -3.91 -8.51 0.34
CA THR A 139 -3.09 -8.48 1.56
C THR A 139 -3.65 -7.46 2.54
N MET A 140 -4.03 -6.27 2.08
CA MET A 140 -4.70 -5.27 2.93
C MET A 140 -5.95 -5.82 3.59
N LEU A 141 -6.65 -6.72 2.92
CA LEU A 141 -7.87 -7.26 3.49
C LEU A 141 -7.67 -8.49 4.35
N GLU A 142 -6.71 -9.34 4.03
CA GLU A 142 -6.23 -10.34 4.98
C GLU A 142 -5.85 -9.64 6.29
N LEU A 143 -5.08 -8.56 6.23
CA LEU A 143 -4.76 -7.72 7.38
C LEU A 143 -5.99 -7.11 8.07
N ALA A 144 -6.98 -6.64 7.33
CA ALA A 144 -8.20 -6.06 7.91
C ALA A 144 -9.02 -7.05 8.75
N ALA A 145 -8.86 -8.36 8.53
CA ALA A 145 -9.49 -9.40 9.34
C ALA A 145 -8.74 -9.68 10.64
N GLU A 146 -7.52 -9.15 10.79
CA GLU A 146 -6.66 -9.37 11.94
C GLU A 146 -6.79 -8.24 12.97
N ASP A 147 -6.38 -8.51 14.21
CA ASP A 147 -6.39 -7.51 15.27
C ASP A 147 -5.39 -6.36 15.00
N ALA A 148 -5.53 -5.27 15.76
CA ALA A 148 -4.74 -4.07 15.58
C ALA A 148 -3.23 -4.31 15.81
N ARG A 149 -2.88 -5.18 16.77
CA ARG A 149 -1.50 -5.48 17.11
C ARG A 149 -0.84 -6.34 16.05
N TYR A 150 -1.56 -7.33 15.51
CA TYR A 150 -1.09 -8.11 14.36
C TYR A 150 -0.83 -7.21 13.15
N ARG A 151 -1.77 -6.31 12.84
CA ARG A 151 -1.59 -5.34 11.74
C ARG A 151 -0.40 -4.43 11.95
N TYR A 152 -0.25 -3.89 13.16
CA TYR A 152 0.90 -3.05 13.51
C TYR A 152 2.22 -3.82 13.37
N ALA A 153 2.29 -5.04 13.92
CA ALA A 153 3.45 -5.92 13.83
C ALA A 153 3.84 -6.21 12.37
N TYR A 154 2.85 -6.50 11.52
CA TYR A 154 3.07 -6.68 10.09
C TYR A 154 3.67 -5.43 9.45
N HIS A 155 3.11 -4.25 9.72
CA HIS A 155 3.58 -3.01 9.13
C HIS A 155 4.96 -2.55 9.65
N ILE A 156 5.31 -2.89 10.89
CA ILE A 156 6.67 -2.72 11.42
C ILE A 156 7.65 -3.60 10.65
N LEU A 157 7.36 -4.89 10.49
CA LEU A 157 8.23 -5.81 9.75
C LEU A 157 8.43 -5.39 8.29
N VAL A 158 7.37 -4.90 7.65
CA VAL A 158 7.43 -4.31 6.32
C VAL A 158 8.35 -3.08 6.30
N LEU A 159 8.20 -2.18 7.26
CA LEU A 159 9.01 -0.97 7.34
C LEU A 159 10.50 -1.29 7.57
N ASP A 160 10.79 -2.22 8.47
CA ASP A 160 12.16 -2.69 8.74
C ASP A 160 12.78 -3.31 7.48
N THR A 161 12.01 -4.11 6.75
CA THR A 161 12.43 -4.72 5.47
C THR A 161 12.71 -3.64 4.41
N ASP A 162 11.81 -2.66 4.27
CA ASP A 162 11.97 -1.52 3.35
C ASP A 162 13.23 -0.72 3.67
N ILE A 163 13.46 -0.38 4.93
CA ILE A 163 14.66 0.37 5.36
C ILE A 163 15.94 -0.44 5.11
N ARG A 164 15.93 -1.74 5.41
CA ARG A 164 17.07 -2.63 5.22
C ARG A 164 17.47 -2.76 3.75
N PHE A 165 16.49 -2.95 2.87
CA PHE A 165 16.77 -3.28 1.47
C PHE A 165 16.71 -2.09 0.52
N PHE A 166 15.93 -1.04 0.81
CA PHE A 166 15.81 0.15 -0.04
C PHE A 166 16.51 1.35 0.59
N ASN A 167 17.79 1.20 0.81
CA ASN A 167 18.67 2.13 1.52
C ASN A 167 19.37 3.15 0.60
N GLY A 168 19.00 3.23 -0.67
CA GLY A 168 19.68 4.09 -1.65
C GLY A 168 20.97 3.52 -2.22
N VAL A 169 21.30 2.25 -1.91
CA VAL A 169 22.46 1.53 -2.45
C VAL A 169 22.01 0.36 -3.33
N ASN A 170 21.12 -0.49 -2.83
CA ASN A 170 20.69 -1.68 -3.58
C ASN A 170 19.86 -1.31 -4.81
N THR A 171 20.15 -1.96 -5.93
CA THR A 171 19.38 -1.91 -7.18
C THR A 171 18.34 -3.03 -7.23
N ILE A 172 17.40 -2.98 -8.18
CA ILE A 172 16.43 -4.07 -8.38
C ILE A 172 17.12 -5.40 -8.69
N GLU A 173 18.25 -5.40 -9.40
CA GLU A 173 19.01 -6.61 -9.69
C GLU A 173 19.64 -7.19 -8.42
N ASP A 174 20.17 -6.36 -7.53
CA ASP A 174 20.68 -6.81 -6.23
C ASP A 174 19.57 -7.51 -5.45
N ILE A 175 18.38 -6.87 -5.36
CA ILE A 175 17.23 -7.41 -4.64
C ILE A 175 16.77 -8.78 -5.18
N LYS A 176 16.81 -9.01 -6.50
CA LYS A 176 16.44 -10.31 -7.08
C LYS A 176 17.26 -11.46 -6.52
N THR A 177 18.55 -11.22 -6.27
CA THR A 177 19.50 -12.23 -5.77
C THR A 177 19.39 -12.47 -4.28
N LEU A 178 18.75 -11.58 -3.52
CA LEU A 178 18.64 -11.71 -2.07
C LEU A 178 17.58 -12.76 -1.69
N PRO A 179 17.96 -13.83 -0.96
CA PRO A 179 17.02 -14.89 -0.54
C PRO A 179 16.07 -14.43 0.57
N ASP A 180 16.49 -13.42 1.34
CA ASP A 180 15.78 -12.88 2.51
C ASP A 180 14.74 -11.81 2.13
N PHE A 181 14.73 -11.33 0.88
CA PHE A 181 13.78 -10.33 0.43
C PHE A 181 12.41 -10.97 0.18
N ARG A 182 11.53 -10.89 1.18
CA ARG A 182 10.18 -11.48 1.17
C ARG A 182 9.18 -10.60 1.93
N MET A 183 7.90 -10.77 1.60
CA MET A 183 6.83 -10.23 2.46
C MET A 183 6.81 -10.95 3.82
N PRO A 184 6.37 -10.29 4.92
CA PRO A 184 6.26 -10.94 6.21
C PRO A 184 5.32 -12.14 6.18
N THR A 185 5.78 -13.26 6.70
CA THR A 185 4.96 -14.47 6.90
C THR A 185 4.19 -14.37 8.21
N SER A 186 3.02 -14.99 8.31
CA SER A 186 2.24 -15.01 9.57
C SER A 186 3.04 -15.44 10.79
N ALA A 187 3.94 -16.45 10.65
CA ALA A 187 4.81 -16.88 11.75
C ALA A 187 5.68 -15.73 12.30
N LYS A 188 6.41 -15.02 11.43
CA LYS A 188 7.19 -13.82 11.81
C LYS A 188 6.33 -12.70 12.39
N VAL A 189 5.11 -12.53 11.89
CA VAL A 189 4.20 -11.52 12.44
C VAL A 189 3.79 -11.90 13.86
N ILE A 190 3.46 -13.17 14.11
CA ILE A 190 3.13 -13.68 15.44
C ILE A 190 4.32 -13.53 16.39
N GLU A 191 5.53 -13.89 15.96
CA GLU A 191 6.76 -13.64 16.75
C GLU A 191 6.88 -12.16 17.13
N LYS A 192 6.60 -11.26 16.17
CA LYS A 192 6.64 -9.82 16.42
C LYS A 192 5.52 -9.35 17.35
N VAL A 193 4.33 -9.96 17.27
CA VAL A 193 3.23 -9.71 18.22
C VAL A 193 3.65 -10.12 19.62
N ASP A 194 4.28 -11.29 19.79
CA ASP A 194 4.75 -11.78 21.09
C ASP A 194 5.83 -10.85 21.68
N GLU A 195 6.76 -10.36 20.85
CA GLU A 195 7.73 -9.33 21.25
C GLU A 195 7.04 -8.05 21.75
N LEU A 196 6.01 -7.57 21.05
CA LEU A 196 5.26 -6.37 21.42
C LEU A 196 4.44 -6.58 22.71
N VAL A 197 3.83 -7.75 22.89
CA VAL A 197 3.13 -8.13 24.12
C VAL A 197 4.10 -8.18 25.31
N LEU A 198 5.30 -8.73 25.11
CA LEU A 198 6.32 -8.76 26.15
C LEU A 198 6.80 -7.35 26.52
N ALA A 199 6.95 -6.47 25.54
CA ALA A 199 7.47 -5.11 25.74
C ALA A 199 6.44 -4.14 26.33
N HIS A 200 5.17 -4.25 25.93
CA HIS A 200 4.13 -3.26 26.22
C HIS A 200 2.91 -3.81 26.99
N GLY A 201 2.91 -5.12 27.28
CA GLY A 201 1.77 -5.79 27.90
C GLY A 201 0.57 -5.89 26.95
N PRO A 202 -0.64 -6.20 27.45
CA PRO A 202 -1.82 -6.43 26.62
C PRO A 202 -2.45 -5.13 26.06
N VAL A 203 -2.02 -3.96 26.53
CA VAL A 203 -2.61 -2.66 26.15
C VAL A 203 -1.95 -2.15 24.87
N LEU A 204 -2.76 -1.67 23.92
CA LEU A 204 -2.26 -1.07 22.69
C LEU A 204 -1.58 0.27 22.95
N THR A 205 -0.43 0.48 22.33
CA THR A 205 0.28 1.76 22.28
C THR A 205 -0.41 2.75 21.35
N PRO A 206 -0.13 4.08 21.44
CA PRO A 206 -0.72 5.07 20.53
C PRO A 206 -0.48 4.80 19.05
N ASP A 207 0.64 4.16 18.68
CA ASP A 207 0.90 3.79 17.29
C ASP A 207 0.10 2.56 16.86
N GLU A 208 -0.15 1.63 17.77
CA GLU A 208 -1.00 0.45 17.53
C GLU A 208 -2.47 0.82 17.39
N THR A 209 -2.96 1.84 18.12
CA THR A 209 -4.37 2.26 18.03
C THR A 209 -4.73 2.83 16.66
N LEU A 210 -3.76 3.34 15.90
CA LEU A 210 -3.94 3.75 14.49
C LEU A 210 -4.34 2.58 13.58
N PHE A 211 -4.15 1.35 14.04
CA PHE A 211 -4.52 0.13 13.35
C PHE A 211 -5.79 -0.50 13.94
N VAL A 212 -6.57 0.18 14.77
CA VAL A 212 -7.93 -0.29 15.09
C VAL A 212 -8.83 -0.04 13.86
N VAL A 213 -9.59 -1.05 13.41
CA VAL A 213 -10.63 -0.77 12.41
C VAL A 213 -11.73 -0.01 13.15
N GLN A 214 -12.05 1.21 12.71
CA GLN A 214 -13.28 1.85 13.13
C GLN A 214 -14.42 1.10 12.46
N VAL A 215 -15.17 0.34 13.25
CA VAL A 215 -16.42 -0.27 12.83
C VAL A 215 -17.49 0.79 13.08
N ASP A 216 -17.76 1.60 12.07
CA ASP A 216 -18.97 2.43 12.00
C ASP A 216 -20.06 1.64 11.26
#